data_AF-A0A412C574-F1
#
_entry.id   AF-A0A412C574-F1
#
_cell.length_a   1.000
_cell.length_b   1.000
_cell.length_c   1.000
_cell.angle_alpha   90.00
_cell.angle_beta   90.00
_cell.angle_gamma   90.00
#
_symmetry.space_group_name_H-M   'P 1'
#
loop_
_entity.id
_entity.type
_entity.pdbx_description
1 polymer ?
#
loop_
_entity_poly.entity_id
_entity_poly.type
_entity_poly.pdbx_seq_one_letter_code
_entity_poly.pdbx_strand_id
1 'polypeptide(L)'
;MLIRIELYKPENTDYEHNGDMPLLPESASVKAILNGSWKAEIQHPIDEEGRWKWIEEDAVVKLESFNGTQLFRIKKKAKSDAGVSAELEPVFMDAIDDCFLLDIRPTEKNGQQALDIMTAPNKKYSGKSNIKIISTAYYQTKNLIEAICGEEENSFLNRWGGEVLFDNYTITVNDRVGIDHGVQVLYGKNIAENGLQEEIDTSEVITRIVPKAYNGYMIEGNEPWVDSPLIDKYPTIKYGVITFEDVKMKADAAEDDEENGIVICNTQEELNNALKEKCEEQFEAGIDKPKVTISADMVMLHDTELYADIRELEEVSIGDTVHCRHSKLDIVTDARVIELEWDCINEEVASVVLGDFQYNFITDVSSMSNRIESAIRPDGTVIGAQVNGIINGVKAQFRAQSDIAQKQKVRAVLFEDLNPESETFGAMCLGTMGFEIASKRTADGRDWDWSTFGTGQGFFADFITAGTMLADRIRGGTLEIGGLDNNSGVARVLDASGKEIVRLDKDGIYAEGKYICDSLNDNRRVTIKDGTILFSNKNDEGVLCMTYVGNALLFTDGNKEDSKNLLRITKDAVLLDAENVGPGVYGKTGTAVFSNGTNLRFEKGFLVGGITKEGDF
;
A
#
# COMPACT_ATOMS: atom_id res chain seq x y z
N MET A 1 6.12 -36.69 -17.82
CA MET A 1 6.12 -36.86 -16.35
C MET A 1 4.76 -36.34 -15.90
N LEU A 2 3.97 -37.12 -15.14
CA LEU A 2 2.68 -36.62 -14.66
C LEU A 2 2.98 -35.72 -13.45
N ILE A 3 3.03 -34.41 -13.68
CA ILE A 3 3.08 -33.40 -12.62
C ILE A 3 1.91 -33.67 -11.69
N ARG A 4 2.20 -33.92 -10.41
CA ARG A 4 1.20 -34.42 -9.46
C ARG A 4 0.99 -33.39 -8.37
N ILE A 5 0.22 -32.35 -8.73
CA ILE A 5 -0.38 -31.48 -7.74
C ILE A 5 -1.39 -32.33 -6.97
N GLU A 6 -1.17 -32.52 -5.67
CA GLU A 6 -1.98 -33.39 -4.83
C GLU A 6 -2.74 -32.57 -3.80
N LEU A 7 -4.05 -32.76 -3.72
CA LEU A 7 -4.91 -32.15 -2.72
C LEU A 7 -5.20 -33.13 -1.59
N TYR A 8 -5.05 -32.63 -0.38
CA TYR A 8 -5.36 -33.27 0.88
C TYR A 8 -6.57 -32.56 1.48
N LYS A 9 -7.57 -33.33 1.91
CA LYS A 9 -8.73 -32.79 2.60
C LYS A 9 -8.34 -32.06 3.89
N PRO A 10 -9.17 -31.15 4.40
CA PRO A 10 -8.88 -30.42 5.64
C PRO A 10 -8.51 -31.33 6.83
N GLU A 11 -9.15 -32.49 6.94
CA GLU A 11 -8.87 -33.49 7.97
C GLU A 11 -7.65 -34.37 7.73
N ASN A 12 -7.07 -34.37 6.53
CA ASN A 12 -5.93 -35.21 6.17
C ASN A 12 -4.61 -34.46 6.41
N THR A 13 -3.89 -34.88 7.44
CA THR A 13 -2.58 -34.30 7.81
C THR A 13 -1.40 -35.21 7.49
N ASP A 14 -1.63 -36.34 6.81
CA ASP A 14 -0.58 -37.31 6.46
C ASP A 14 0.00 -37.01 5.08
N TYR A 15 0.85 -35.98 5.03
CA TYR A 15 1.48 -35.52 3.80
C TYR A 15 2.64 -36.42 3.33
N GLU A 16 2.98 -37.49 4.04
CA GLU A 16 4.00 -38.45 3.58
C GLU A 16 3.43 -39.47 2.58
N HIS A 17 2.11 -39.57 2.50
CA HIS A 17 1.38 -40.42 1.57
C HIS A 17 0.71 -39.60 0.46
N ASN A 18 0.21 -40.29 -0.57
CA ASN A 18 -0.52 -39.62 -1.66
C ASN A 18 -1.72 -38.83 -1.14
N GLY A 19 -1.94 -37.65 -1.71
CA GLY A 19 -3.14 -36.86 -1.43
C GLY A 19 -4.45 -37.58 -1.78
N ASP A 20 -5.54 -37.06 -1.23
CA ASP A 20 -6.89 -37.57 -1.46
C ASP A 20 -7.36 -37.42 -2.90
N MET A 21 -6.89 -36.38 -3.59
CA MET A 21 -7.27 -36.10 -4.98
C MET A 21 -6.09 -35.50 -5.76
N PRO A 22 -5.67 -36.10 -6.89
CA PRO A 22 -4.78 -35.41 -7.84
C PRO A 22 -5.55 -34.27 -8.52
N LEU A 23 -4.93 -33.10 -8.63
CA LEU A 23 -5.45 -31.95 -9.37
C LEU A 23 -4.79 -31.86 -10.75
N LEU A 24 -5.55 -31.39 -11.74
CA LEU A 24 -5.08 -31.08 -13.10
C LEU A 24 -5.49 -29.65 -13.45
N PRO A 25 -4.91 -28.64 -12.79
CA PRO A 25 -5.26 -27.26 -13.04
C PRO A 25 -4.78 -26.78 -14.41
N GLU A 26 -5.44 -25.72 -14.91
CA GLU A 26 -4.99 -24.97 -16.09
C GLU A 26 -3.80 -24.06 -15.75
N SER A 27 -3.76 -23.53 -14.53
CA SER A 27 -2.62 -22.79 -14.02
C SER A 27 -2.38 -23.08 -12.54
N ALA A 28 -1.11 -23.10 -12.14
CA ALA A 28 -0.70 -23.12 -10.75
C ALA A 28 0.61 -22.34 -10.62
N SER A 29 0.64 -21.29 -9.80
CA SER A 29 1.85 -20.51 -9.57
C SER A 29 2.09 -20.24 -8.09
N VAL A 30 3.36 -20.09 -7.73
CA VAL A 30 3.79 -19.63 -6.40
C VAL A 30 4.51 -18.30 -6.56
N LYS A 31 3.99 -17.27 -5.91
CA LYS A 31 4.59 -15.95 -5.83
C LYS A 31 5.20 -15.72 -4.46
N ALA A 32 6.51 -15.46 -4.43
CA ALA A 32 7.27 -15.18 -3.22
C ALA A 32 7.91 -13.79 -3.29
N ILE A 33 7.70 -13.00 -2.24
CA ILE A 33 8.37 -11.72 -2.03
C ILE A 33 9.34 -11.89 -0.86
N LEU A 34 10.59 -11.47 -1.03
CA LEU A 34 11.61 -11.57 -0.01
C LEU A 34 11.24 -10.71 1.21
N ASN A 35 11.18 -11.32 2.40
CA ASN A 35 10.60 -10.73 3.62
C ASN A 35 9.16 -10.18 3.48
N GLY A 36 8.48 -10.57 2.41
CA GLY A 36 7.10 -10.24 2.09
C GLY A 36 6.19 -11.47 2.13
N SER A 37 4.99 -11.34 1.57
CA SER A 37 4.02 -12.44 1.52
C SER A 37 4.41 -13.50 0.51
N TRP A 38 4.14 -14.76 0.84
CA TRP A 38 4.16 -15.87 -0.10
C TRP A 38 2.73 -16.35 -0.34
N LYS A 39 2.34 -16.47 -1.60
CA LYS A 39 1.00 -16.92 -1.99
C LYS A 39 1.11 -17.88 -3.15
N ALA A 40 0.24 -18.87 -3.19
CA ALA A 40 0.04 -19.69 -4.37
C ALA A 40 -1.36 -19.46 -4.94
N GLU A 41 -1.48 -19.52 -6.26
CA GLU A 41 -2.75 -19.44 -6.96
C GLU A 41 -2.93 -20.68 -7.83
N ILE A 42 -4.14 -21.23 -7.84
CA ILE A 42 -4.50 -22.36 -8.69
C ILE A 42 -5.79 -22.04 -9.41
N GLN A 43 -5.83 -22.27 -10.72
CA GLN A 43 -7.05 -22.23 -11.52
C GLN A 43 -7.32 -23.62 -12.10
N HIS A 44 -8.43 -24.22 -11.71
CA HIS A 44 -8.81 -25.55 -12.14
C HIS A 44 -10.14 -25.52 -12.91
N PRO A 45 -10.19 -26.08 -14.12
CA PRO A 45 -11.43 -26.13 -14.89
C PRO A 45 -12.43 -27.11 -14.30
N ILE A 46 -13.70 -26.99 -14.71
CA ILE A 46 -14.70 -28.02 -14.41
C ILE A 46 -14.37 -29.26 -15.26
N ASP A 47 -13.82 -30.29 -14.62
CA ASP A 47 -13.53 -31.57 -15.26
C ASP A 47 -14.59 -32.64 -14.98
N GLU A 48 -14.59 -33.69 -15.81
CA GLU A 48 -15.56 -34.80 -15.73
C GLU A 48 -15.39 -35.64 -14.46
N GLU A 49 -14.17 -35.72 -13.92
CA GLU A 49 -13.86 -36.44 -12.68
C GLU A 49 -14.28 -35.68 -11.42
N GLY A 50 -14.63 -34.39 -11.56
CA GLY A 50 -15.10 -33.56 -10.47
C GLY A 50 -14.01 -33.20 -9.47
N ARG A 51 -12.74 -33.14 -9.89
CA ARG A 51 -11.57 -32.76 -9.04
C ARG A 51 -11.75 -31.38 -8.42
N TRP A 52 -12.27 -30.44 -9.22
CA TRP A 52 -12.58 -29.08 -8.77
C TRP A 52 -13.49 -29.01 -7.54
N LYS A 53 -14.31 -30.05 -7.28
CA LYS A 53 -15.20 -30.11 -6.10
C LYS A 53 -14.43 -30.32 -4.80
N TRP A 54 -13.20 -30.81 -4.88
CA TRP A 54 -12.33 -31.07 -3.73
C TRP A 54 -11.53 -29.84 -3.32
N ILE A 55 -11.52 -28.80 -4.15
CA ILE A 55 -10.93 -27.50 -3.83
C ILE A 55 -11.87 -26.80 -2.84
N GLU A 56 -11.61 -27.02 -1.57
CA GLU A 56 -12.34 -26.44 -0.45
C GLU A 56 -11.43 -25.69 0.51
N GLU A 57 -12.03 -24.78 1.27
CA GLU A 57 -11.35 -24.01 2.29
C GLU A 57 -10.67 -24.96 3.29
N ASP A 58 -9.48 -24.58 3.75
CA ASP A 58 -8.62 -25.35 4.64
C ASP A 58 -8.05 -26.67 4.09
N ALA A 59 -8.38 -27.08 2.85
CA ALA A 59 -7.66 -28.18 2.22
C ALA A 59 -6.21 -27.77 1.91
N VAL A 60 -5.30 -28.74 1.89
CA VAL A 60 -3.87 -28.51 1.62
C VAL A 60 -3.52 -29.03 0.24
N VAL A 61 -2.83 -28.22 -0.53
CA VAL A 61 -2.28 -28.61 -1.83
C VAL A 61 -0.78 -28.75 -1.72
N LYS A 62 -0.28 -29.89 -2.19
CA LYS A 62 1.14 -30.17 -2.39
C LYS A 62 1.48 -29.92 -3.86
N LEU A 63 2.47 -29.07 -4.11
CA LEU A 63 2.93 -28.70 -5.44
C LEU A 63 4.45 -28.45 -5.45
N GLU A 64 5.05 -28.45 -6.63
CA GLU A 64 6.46 -28.06 -6.80
C GLU A 64 6.59 -26.54 -6.82
N SER A 65 7.58 -26.03 -6.10
CA SER A 65 7.92 -24.60 -5.99
C SER A 65 9.41 -24.42 -6.27
N PHE A 66 9.86 -23.17 -6.40
CA PHE A 66 11.27 -22.82 -6.60
C PHE A 66 12.22 -23.34 -5.50
N ASN A 67 11.68 -23.73 -4.34
CA ASN A 67 12.40 -24.32 -3.22
C ASN A 67 11.99 -25.79 -2.95
N GLY A 68 11.59 -26.50 -4.02
CA GLY A 68 11.17 -27.90 -3.99
C GLY A 68 9.70 -28.09 -3.67
N THR A 69 9.31 -29.31 -3.29
CA THR A 69 7.91 -29.63 -2.97
C THR A 69 7.43 -28.88 -1.73
N GLN A 70 6.38 -28.10 -1.88
CA GLN A 70 5.80 -27.26 -0.82
C GLN A 70 4.32 -27.56 -0.60
N LEU A 71 3.88 -27.36 0.64
CA LEU A 71 2.50 -27.47 1.09
C LEU A 71 1.89 -26.08 1.27
N PHE A 72 0.75 -25.86 0.62
CA PHE A 72 -0.02 -24.61 0.71
C PHE A 72 -1.46 -24.90 1.13
N ARG A 73 -2.00 -24.15 2.09
CA ARG A 73 -3.39 -24.27 2.56
C ARG A 73 -4.29 -23.31 1.80
N ILE A 74 -5.41 -23.80 1.28
CA ILE A 74 -6.44 -22.99 0.63
C ILE A 74 -7.10 -22.10 1.68
N LYS A 75 -6.99 -20.78 1.51
CA LYS A 75 -7.65 -19.79 2.39
C LYS A 75 -8.90 -19.21 1.76
N LYS A 76 -8.91 -19.06 0.44
CA LYS A 76 -10.05 -18.54 -0.31
C LYS A 76 -10.23 -19.32 -1.59
N LYS A 77 -11.47 -19.41 -2.04
CA LYS A 77 -11.81 -19.90 -3.37
C LYS A 77 -12.90 -19.04 -4.01
N ALA A 78 -12.85 -18.93 -5.32
CA ALA A 78 -13.93 -18.39 -6.13
C ALA A 78 -14.35 -19.42 -7.17
N LYS A 79 -15.65 -19.50 -7.42
CA LYS A 79 -16.22 -20.41 -8.42
C LYS A 79 -16.90 -19.60 -9.50
N SER A 80 -16.63 -19.97 -10.75
CA SER A 80 -17.27 -19.41 -11.93
C SER A 80 -17.79 -20.53 -12.83
N ASP A 81 -18.43 -20.16 -13.94
CA ASP A 81 -18.83 -21.12 -14.98
C ASP A 81 -17.62 -21.75 -15.70
N ALA A 82 -16.43 -21.13 -15.61
CA ALA A 82 -15.20 -21.64 -16.20
C ALA A 82 -14.46 -22.66 -15.31
N GLY A 83 -14.60 -22.56 -13.98
CA GLY A 83 -13.79 -23.36 -13.07
C GLY A 83 -13.83 -22.89 -11.62
N VAL A 84 -12.85 -23.36 -10.84
CA VAL A 84 -12.55 -22.91 -9.48
C VAL A 84 -11.17 -22.28 -9.46
N SER A 85 -11.07 -21.07 -8.92
CA SER A 85 -9.80 -20.44 -8.55
C SER A 85 -9.62 -20.50 -7.03
N ALA A 86 -8.40 -20.72 -6.58
CA ALA A 86 -8.06 -20.76 -5.17
C ALA A 86 -6.81 -19.92 -4.88
N GLU A 87 -6.85 -19.17 -3.78
CA GLU A 87 -5.70 -18.50 -3.16
C GLU A 87 -5.24 -19.34 -1.97
N LEU A 88 -3.95 -19.65 -1.92
CA LEU A 88 -3.34 -20.49 -0.91
C LEU A 88 -2.16 -19.80 -0.24
N GLU A 89 -1.91 -20.14 1.01
CA GLU A 89 -0.78 -19.65 1.81
C GLU A 89 0.10 -20.81 2.29
N PRO A 90 1.42 -20.62 2.52
CA PRO A 90 2.27 -21.67 3.06
C PRO A 90 1.67 -22.25 4.34
N VAL A 91 1.71 -23.57 4.53
CA VAL A 91 1.17 -24.21 5.75
C VAL A 91 1.85 -23.73 7.04
N PHE A 92 3.03 -23.10 6.96
CA PHE A 92 3.65 -22.41 8.08
C PHE A 92 2.74 -21.33 8.68
N MET A 93 1.91 -20.66 7.86
CA MET A 93 1.00 -19.60 8.29
C MET A 93 -0.11 -20.09 9.22
N ASP A 94 -0.36 -21.40 9.29
CA ASP A 94 -1.26 -21.97 10.29
C ASP A 94 -0.81 -21.68 11.73
N ALA A 95 0.47 -21.36 11.94
CA ALA A 95 1.01 -21.00 13.24
C ALA A 95 0.41 -19.71 13.82
N ILE A 96 -0.30 -18.91 13.00
CA ILE A 96 -1.13 -17.80 13.45
C ILE A 96 -2.22 -18.28 14.41
N ASP A 97 -2.84 -19.42 14.10
CA ASP A 97 -4.01 -19.93 14.80
C ASP A 97 -3.66 -21.01 15.83
N ASP A 98 -2.66 -21.87 15.55
CA ASP A 98 -2.36 -23.05 16.36
C ASP A 98 -1.01 -23.01 17.11
N CYS A 99 -0.24 -21.92 17.02
CA CYS A 99 1.00 -21.73 17.79
C CYS A 99 0.95 -20.46 18.66
N PHE A 100 0.34 -20.58 19.83
CA PHE A 100 0.19 -19.49 20.78
C PHE A 100 1.33 -19.43 21.81
N LEU A 101 2.00 -18.28 21.88
CA LEU A 101 3.06 -17.94 22.83
C LEU A 101 2.45 -17.21 24.03
N LEU A 102 2.17 -17.95 25.10
CA LEU A 102 1.57 -17.40 26.32
C LEU A 102 2.52 -16.45 27.05
N ASP A 103 3.74 -16.92 27.33
CA ASP A 103 4.83 -16.14 27.92
C ASP A 103 6.18 -16.79 27.54
N ILE A 104 6.80 -16.28 26.48
CA ILE A 104 8.05 -16.80 25.92
C ILE A 104 9.09 -15.68 25.89
N ARG A 105 10.27 -15.94 26.46
CA ARG A 105 11.27 -14.90 26.75
C ARG A 105 12.69 -15.31 26.36
N PRO A 106 13.03 -15.36 25.06
CA PRO A 106 14.43 -15.47 24.66
C PRO A 106 15.22 -14.32 25.27
N THR A 107 16.11 -14.62 26.21
CA THR A 107 16.94 -13.63 26.93
C THR A 107 18.40 -13.96 26.70
N GLU A 108 19.14 -12.98 26.17
CA GLU A 108 20.55 -13.12 25.76
C GLU A 108 20.76 -14.35 24.87
N LYS A 109 19.97 -14.44 23.79
CA LYS A 109 20.00 -15.55 22.83
C LYS A 109 20.38 -15.09 21.44
N ASN A 110 21.05 -15.97 20.71
CA ASN A 110 21.23 -15.81 19.26
C ASN A 110 19.97 -16.24 18.48
N GLY A 111 19.97 -16.04 17.16
CA GLY A 111 18.79 -16.29 16.33
C GLY A 111 18.29 -17.73 16.42
N GLN A 112 19.18 -18.72 16.33
CA GLN A 112 18.79 -20.13 16.42
C GLN A 112 18.18 -20.46 17.78
N GLN A 113 18.85 -20.07 18.87
CA GLN A 113 18.35 -20.33 20.22
C GLN A 113 17.02 -19.64 20.49
N ALA A 114 16.81 -18.44 19.96
CA ALA A 114 15.56 -17.73 20.07
C ALA A 114 14.43 -18.44 19.32
N LEU A 115 14.66 -18.88 18.07
CA LEU A 115 13.68 -19.68 17.32
C LEU A 115 13.36 -21.00 18.02
N ASP A 116 14.36 -21.72 18.54
CA ASP A 116 14.16 -22.97 19.28
C ASP A 116 13.23 -22.77 20.49
N ILE A 117 13.39 -21.65 21.21
CA ILE A 117 12.55 -21.28 22.35
C ILE A 117 11.14 -20.90 21.89
N MET A 118 11.02 -20.18 20.77
CA MET A 118 9.73 -19.73 20.22
C MET A 118 8.90 -20.87 19.67
N THR A 119 9.51 -21.90 19.07
CA THR A 119 8.79 -23.06 18.51
C THR A 119 8.59 -24.19 19.53
N ALA A 120 9.28 -24.18 20.68
CA ALA A 120 9.13 -25.19 21.73
C ALA A 120 7.69 -25.49 22.18
N PRO A 121 6.76 -24.51 22.26
CA PRO A 121 5.37 -24.77 22.65
C PRO A 121 4.60 -25.64 21.66
N ASN A 122 4.96 -25.65 20.37
CA ASN A 122 4.30 -26.44 19.35
C ASN A 122 5.33 -27.15 18.44
N LYS A 123 5.50 -28.46 18.67
CA LYS A 123 6.46 -29.32 17.95
C LYS A 123 6.16 -29.50 16.46
N LYS A 124 5.00 -29.05 15.99
CA LYS A 124 4.67 -29.02 14.56
C LYS A 124 5.61 -28.09 13.80
N TYR A 125 6.04 -26.99 14.42
CA TYR A 125 6.87 -25.96 13.80
C TYR A 125 8.33 -26.06 14.26
N SER A 126 9.24 -25.65 13.39
CA SER A 126 10.65 -25.52 13.71
C SER A 126 11.26 -24.27 13.05
N GLY A 127 12.35 -23.77 13.62
CA GLY A 127 13.08 -22.63 13.08
C GLY A 127 14.56 -22.94 12.88
N LYS A 128 15.15 -22.36 11.84
CA LYS A 128 16.59 -22.41 11.55
C LYS A 128 17.14 -21.01 11.38
N SER A 129 18.33 -20.74 11.91
CA SER A 129 18.98 -19.44 11.76
C SER A 129 20.50 -19.54 11.90
N ASN A 130 21.22 -18.79 11.07
CA ASN A 130 22.65 -18.56 11.21
C ASN A 130 23.00 -17.26 11.97
N ILE A 131 21.99 -16.48 12.39
CA ILE A 131 22.17 -15.15 12.99
C ILE A 131 22.87 -15.27 14.33
N LYS A 132 24.03 -14.62 14.44
CA LYS A 132 24.89 -14.65 15.64
C LYS A 132 24.58 -13.54 16.65
N ILE A 133 23.82 -12.52 16.23
CA ILE A 133 23.43 -11.37 17.07
C ILE A 133 22.77 -11.89 18.34
N ILE A 134 23.22 -11.41 19.50
CA ILE A 134 22.65 -11.76 20.80
C ILE A 134 21.67 -10.67 21.20
N SER A 135 20.41 -11.04 21.43
CA SER A 135 19.36 -10.10 21.78
C SER A 135 18.39 -10.70 22.80
N THR A 136 17.40 -9.90 23.21
CA THR A 136 16.34 -10.29 24.13
C THR A 136 14.99 -9.81 23.61
N ALA A 137 13.99 -10.68 23.66
CA ALA A 137 12.61 -10.37 23.32
C ALA A 137 11.64 -11.05 24.29
N TYR A 138 10.47 -10.44 24.49
CA TYR A 138 9.42 -10.98 25.34
C TYR A 138 8.12 -11.05 24.54
N TYR A 139 7.61 -12.27 24.37
CA TYR A 139 6.38 -12.55 23.66
C TYR A 139 5.33 -13.01 24.67
N GLN A 140 4.34 -12.16 24.90
CA GLN A 140 3.21 -12.44 25.78
C GLN A 140 1.92 -12.35 24.97
N THR A 141 1.10 -13.39 25.07
CA THR A 141 -0.19 -13.49 24.38
C THR A 141 -0.10 -13.20 22.88
N LYS A 142 0.87 -13.80 22.18
CA LYS A 142 1.11 -13.62 20.73
C LYS A 142 1.06 -14.96 20.01
N ASN A 143 0.78 -14.96 18.71
CA ASN A 143 1.06 -16.15 17.90
C ASN A 143 2.49 -16.15 17.36
N LEU A 144 2.96 -17.30 16.89
CA LEU A 144 4.34 -17.48 16.43
C LEU A 144 4.68 -16.58 15.23
N ILE A 145 3.75 -16.37 14.29
CA ILE A 145 4.04 -15.54 13.12
C ILE A 145 4.13 -14.07 13.51
N GLU A 146 3.21 -13.55 14.33
CA GLU A 146 3.33 -12.19 14.89
C GLU A 146 4.63 -11.99 15.68
N ALA A 147 5.10 -13.02 16.37
CA ALA A 147 6.32 -12.97 17.16
C ALA A 147 7.59 -13.00 16.29
N ILE A 148 7.61 -13.80 15.22
CA ILE A 148 8.78 -13.84 14.32
C ILE A 148 8.75 -12.66 13.38
N CYS A 149 7.66 -12.58 12.63
CA CYS A 149 7.53 -11.75 11.47
C CYS A 149 7.00 -10.34 11.88
N GLY A 150 6.06 -10.19 12.82
CA GLY A 150 5.33 -8.93 13.06
C GLY A 150 6.11 -7.59 13.16
N GLU A 151 5.38 -6.47 13.05
CA GLU A 151 5.96 -5.12 12.97
C GLU A 151 6.43 -4.53 14.32
N GLU A 152 6.14 -5.18 15.45
CA GLU A 152 6.52 -4.67 16.76
C GLU A 152 8.04 -4.71 16.99
N GLU A 153 8.59 -3.76 17.74
CA GLU A 153 10.03 -3.72 18.07
C GLU A 153 10.54 -4.99 18.75
N ASN A 154 9.66 -5.77 19.38
CA ASN A 154 10.02 -7.03 20.03
C ASN A 154 9.97 -8.25 19.09
N SER A 155 9.53 -8.10 17.84
CA SER A 155 9.52 -9.22 16.89
C SER A 155 10.92 -9.71 16.60
N PHE A 156 11.01 -10.98 16.16
CA PHE A 156 12.29 -11.59 15.87
C PHE A 156 13.06 -10.79 14.81
N LEU A 157 12.41 -10.46 13.70
CA LEU A 157 13.05 -9.73 12.61
C LEU A 157 13.51 -8.33 13.02
N ASN A 158 12.82 -7.65 13.94
CA ASN A 158 13.28 -6.34 14.44
C ASN A 158 14.42 -6.46 15.47
N ARG A 159 14.51 -7.58 16.20
CA ARG A 159 15.49 -7.78 17.28
C ARG A 159 16.78 -8.46 16.84
N TRP A 160 16.69 -9.37 15.87
CA TRP A 160 17.80 -10.15 15.34
C TRP A 160 18.06 -9.86 13.86
N GLY A 161 17.12 -9.27 13.12
CA GLY A 161 17.23 -9.12 11.67
C GLY A 161 16.98 -10.42 10.91
N GLY A 162 17.49 -10.45 9.68
CA GLY A 162 17.48 -11.61 8.80
C GLY A 162 16.37 -11.66 7.76
N GLU A 163 16.53 -12.62 6.87
CA GLU A 163 15.69 -12.88 5.72
C GLU A 163 14.98 -14.22 5.85
N VAL A 164 13.70 -14.23 5.49
CA VAL A 164 12.78 -15.33 5.74
C VAL A 164 12.62 -16.22 4.51
N LEU A 165 12.74 -17.52 4.73
CA LEU A 165 12.41 -18.56 3.77
C LEU A 165 11.49 -19.60 4.43
N PHE A 166 10.33 -19.87 3.82
CA PHE A 166 9.41 -20.90 4.29
C PHE A 166 9.71 -22.24 3.61
N ASP A 167 9.77 -23.30 4.41
CA ASP A 167 9.86 -24.67 3.93
C ASP A 167 8.89 -25.54 4.74
N ASN A 168 7.69 -25.70 4.22
CA ASN A 168 6.60 -26.43 4.87
C ASN A 168 6.36 -25.95 6.31
N TYR A 169 6.67 -26.78 7.33
CA TYR A 169 6.54 -26.42 8.74
C TYR A 169 7.84 -25.88 9.37
N THR A 170 8.85 -25.59 8.56
CA THR A 170 10.13 -25.01 8.97
C THR A 170 10.25 -23.60 8.44
N ILE A 171 10.63 -22.66 9.31
CA ILE A 171 11.03 -21.30 8.90
C ILE A 171 12.55 -21.17 9.01
N THR A 172 13.18 -20.66 7.96
CA THR A 172 14.60 -20.28 8.00
C THR A 172 14.69 -18.76 8.06
N VAL A 173 15.40 -18.23 9.06
CA VAL A 173 15.65 -16.79 9.21
C VAL A 173 17.16 -16.58 9.34
N ASN A 174 17.81 -16.28 8.22
CA ASN A 174 19.27 -16.12 8.14
C ASN A 174 19.67 -14.67 7.92
N ASP A 175 20.92 -14.30 8.19
CA ASP A 175 21.45 -12.96 7.89
C ASP A 175 21.20 -12.56 6.42
N ARG A 176 21.27 -13.56 5.51
CA ARG A 176 20.98 -13.44 4.08
C ARG A 176 20.50 -14.80 3.56
N VAL A 177 19.46 -14.80 2.72
CA VAL A 177 19.04 -15.97 1.92
C VAL A 177 19.42 -15.78 0.46
N GLY A 178 19.49 -16.88 -0.28
CA GLY A 178 20.04 -16.92 -1.62
C GLY A 178 21.57 -16.90 -1.65
N ILE A 179 22.12 -17.21 -2.81
CA ILE A 179 23.55 -17.28 -3.07
C ILE A 179 23.89 -16.56 -4.38
N ASP A 180 25.19 -16.39 -4.62
CA ASP A 180 25.69 -15.83 -5.87
C ASP A 180 26.11 -16.99 -6.79
N HIS A 181 25.30 -17.22 -7.83
CA HIS A 181 25.55 -18.22 -8.86
C HIS A 181 26.39 -17.70 -10.04
N GLY A 182 26.78 -16.41 -10.01
CA GLY A 182 27.51 -15.74 -11.09
C GLY A 182 26.63 -15.35 -12.29
N VAL A 183 25.30 -15.38 -12.13
CA VAL A 183 24.32 -15.03 -13.17
C VAL A 183 24.49 -13.58 -13.59
N GLN A 184 24.57 -13.32 -14.90
CA GLN A 184 24.76 -11.98 -15.43
C GLN A 184 23.60 -11.56 -16.33
N VAL A 185 23.11 -10.34 -16.14
CA VAL A 185 22.06 -9.75 -16.98
C VAL A 185 22.57 -8.46 -17.60
N LEU A 186 22.42 -8.33 -18.93
CA LEU A 186 22.78 -7.11 -19.64
C LEU A 186 21.55 -6.20 -19.78
N TYR A 187 21.62 -4.97 -19.26
CA TYR A 187 20.52 -4.00 -19.27
C TYR A 187 20.91 -2.64 -19.92
N GLY A 188 19.97 -1.72 -20.08
CA GLY A 188 20.20 -0.38 -20.66
C GLY A 188 20.11 -0.32 -22.19
N LYS A 189 19.51 -1.35 -22.81
CA LYS A 189 19.12 -1.31 -24.23
C LYS A 189 17.82 -0.51 -24.31
N ASN A 190 17.68 0.40 -25.29
CA ASN A 190 16.42 1.14 -25.51
C ASN A 190 15.34 0.19 -26.03
N ILE A 191 14.72 -0.59 -25.14
CA ILE A 191 13.79 -1.63 -25.51
C ILE A 191 12.54 -1.45 -24.66
N ALA A 192 11.57 -0.74 -25.24
CA ALA A 192 10.20 -0.77 -24.76
C ALA A 192 9.50 -1.93 -25.48
N GLU A 193 9.75 -3.16 -25.05
CA GLU A 193 9.02 -4.34 -25.51
C GLU A 193 8.28 -4.98 -24.33
N ASN A 194 7.18 -5.67 -24.64
CA ASN A 194 6.35 -6.32 -23.64
C ASN A 194 7.18 -7.38 -22.88
N GLY A 195 7.19 -7.30 -21.55
CA GLY A 195 7.78 -8.34 -20.70
C GLY A 195 9.10 -7.99 -20.01
N LEU A 196 9.81 -6.92 -20.40
CA LEU A 196 11.01 -6.44 -19.68
C LEU A 196 10.87 -4.96 -19.30
N GLN A 197 11.00 -4.64 -18.02
CA GLN A 197 10.98 -3.28 -17.50
C GLN A 197 12.27 -3.00 -16.72
N GLU A 198 12.90 -1.86 -16.99
CA GLU A 198 14.10 -1.40 -16.30
C GLU A 198 13.90 0.00 -15.71
N GLU A 199 14.28 0.17 -14.45
CA GLU A 199 14.37 1.45 -13.77
C GLU A 199 15.80 1.64 -13.25
N ILE A 200 16.42 2.75 -13.61
CA ILE A 200 17.79 3.08 -13.26
C ILE A 200 17.79 4.42 -12.53
N ASP A 201 18.17 4.40 -11.26
CA ASP A 201 18.32 5.60 -10.45
C ASP A 201 19.81 5.96 -10.27
N THR A 202 20.15 7.17 -10.69
CA THR A 202 21.50 7.76 -10.58
C THR A 202 21.53 9.01 -9.69
N SER A 203 20.43 9.29 -9.00
CA SER A 203 20.26 10.46 -8.15
C SER A 203 21.10 10.39 -6.87
N GLU A 204 21.24 9.19 -6.31
CA GLU A 204 21.99 8.92 -5.07
C GLU A 204 23.45 8.48 -5.30
N VAL A 205 23.87 8.33 -6.56
CA VAL A 205 25.25 7.93 -6.91
C VAL A 205 26.24 9.00 -6.45
N ILE A 206 27.29 8.60 -5.71
CA ILE A 206 28.39 9.47 -5.28
C ILE A 206 29.70 8.96 -5.88
N THR A 207 30.29 9.73 -6.80
CA THR A 207 31.59 9.40 -7.42
C THR A 207 32.76 10.16 -6.81
N ARG A 208 32.47 11.14 -5.94
CA ARG A 208 33.45 11.90 -5.16
C ARG A 208 32.94 12.11 -3.74
N ILE A 209 33.60 11.47 -2.78
CA ILE A 209 33.25 11.56 -1.36
C ILE A 209 34.09 12.67 -0.73
N VAL A 210 33.44 13.58 -0.01
CA VAL A 210 34.06 14.54 0.90
C VAL A 210 33.90 13.99 2.31
N PRO A 211 34.90 13.28 2.86
CA PRO A 211 34.77 12.62 4.16
C PRO A 211 34.92 13.62 5.31
N LYS A 212 34.05 13.48 6.31
CA LYS A 212 34.13 14.18 7.59
C LYS A 212 34.27 13.15 8.70
N ALA A 213 35.28 13.31 9.54
CA ALA A 213 35.39 12.57 10.79
C ALA A 213 34.44 13.17 11.84
N TYR A 214 34.35 12.51 12.98
CA TYR A 214 33.67 13.03 14.16
C TYR A 214 34.13 14.47 14.49
N ASN A 215 33.21 15.34 14.91
CA ASN A 215 33.47 16.76 15.18
C ASN A 215 33.93 17.59 13.95
N GLY A 216 33.78 17.04 12.73
CA GLY A 216 33.94 17.79 11.48
C GLY A 216 35.36 17.92 10.96
N TYR A 217 36.33 17.15 11.47
CA TYR A 217 37.66 17.09 10.85
C TYR A 217 37.56 16.53 9.43
N MET A 218 38.36 17.06 8.52
CA MET A 218 38.38 16.66 7.11
C MET A 218 39.82 16.42 6.66
N ILE A 219 39.98 15.85 5.48
CA ILE A 219 41.27 15.78 4.80
C ILE A 219 41.79 17.20 4.57
N GLU A 220 43.02 17.49 4.98
CA GLU A 220 43.65 18.79 4.74
C GLU A 220 44.19 18.90 3.31
N GLY A 221 44.00 20.06 2.68
CA GLY A 221 44.56 20.39 1.37
C GLY A 221 43.56 21.02 0.41
N ASN A 222 43.98 21.18 -0.84
CA ASN A 222 43.12 21.71 -1.92
C ASN A 222 42.20 20.65 -2.52
N GLU A 223 42.41 19.37 -2.18
CA GLU A 223 41.63 18.22 -2.65
C GLU A 223 41.14 17.39 -1.45
N PRO A 224 40.25 17.94 -0.60
CA PRO A 224 39.72 17.26 0.58
C PRO A 224 38.65 16.20 0.22
N TRP A 225 38.86 15.42 -0.83
CA TRP A 225 37.92 14.42 -1.33
C TRP A 225 38.62 13.19 -1.87
N VAL A 226 37.89 12.09 -1.95
CA VAL A 226 38.33 10.81 -2.52
C VAL A 226 37.45 10.49 -3.72
N ASP A 227 38.09 10.12 -4.84
CA ASP A 227 37.42 9.85 -6.11
C ASP A 227 37.26 8.35 -6.34
N SER A 228 36.08 7.97 -6.85
CA SER A 228 35.83 6.62 -7.31
C SER A 228 36.60 6.34 -8.62
N PRO A 229 37.07 5.10 -8.85
CA PRO A 229 37.57 4.65 -10.15
C PRO A 229 36.56 4.78 -11.30
N LEU A 230 35.25 4.85 -10.99
CA LEU A 230 34.16 4.99 -11.95
C LEU A 230 33.81 6.45 -12.26
N ILE A 231 34.51 7.44 -11.68
CA ILE A 231 34.20 8.87 -11.83
C ILE A 231 34.07 9.32 -13.30
N ASP A 232 34.94 8.81 -14.18
CA ASP A 232 34.98 9.15 -15.61
C ASP A 232 33.88 8.47 -16.44
N LYS A 233 33.17 7.49 -15.88
CA LYS A 233 32.04 6.81 -16.55
C LYS A 233 30.76 7.65 -16.52
N TYR A 234 30.70 8.68 -15.67
CA TYR A 234 29.54 9.55 -15.54
C TYR A 234 29.75 10.90 -16.24
N PRO A 235 28.68 11.52 -16.79
CA PRO A 235 28.79 12.79 -17.49
C PRO A 235 29.14 13.98 -16.56
N THR A 236 28.90 13.85 -15.26
CA THR A 236 29.16 14.87 -14.25
C THR A 236 29.72 14.22 -13.00
N ILE A 237 30.67 14.89 -12.33
CA ILE A 237 31.17 14.47 -11.02
C ILE A 237 30.04 14.60 -9.99
N LYS A 238 29.74 13.51 -9.26
CA LYS A 238 28.67 13.45 -8.26
C LYS A 238 29.27 13.55 -6.87
N TYR A 239 29.08 14.70 -6.22
CA TYR A 239 29.62 14.96 -4.88
C TYR A 239 28.68 14.47 -3.78
N GLY A 240 29.25 13.84 -2.75
CA GLY A 240 28.56 13.51 -1.52
C GLY A 240 29.43 13.78 -0.30
N VAL A 241 28.83 14.32 0.77
CA VAL A 241 29.52 14.52 2.05
C VAL A 241 29.12 13.39 2.98
N ILE A 242 30.08 12.59 3.43
CA ILE A 242 29.83 11.45 4.33
C ILE A 242 30.53 11.72 5.66
N THR A 243 29.81 11.48 6.75
CA THR A 243 30.36 11.63 8.10
C THR A 243 30.63 10.26 8.70
N PHE A 244 31.87 10.02 9.14
CA PHE A 244 32.35 8.81 9.77
C PHE A 244 32.53 9.09 11.27
N GLU A 245 31.51 8.77 12.07
CA GLU A 245 31.51 9.00 13.53
C GLU A 245 32.48 8.05 14.27
N ASP A 246 32.83 6.93 13.63
CA ASP A 246 33.77 5.92 14.10
C ASP A 246 35.24 6.30 13.87
N VAL A 247 35.52 7.47 13.26
CA VAL A 247 36.87 8.03 13.12
C VAL A 247 36.98 9.29 13.97
N LYS A 248 37.86 9.27 14.97
CA LYS A 248 38.06 10.38 15.92
C LYS A 248 39.52 10.81 16.01
N MET A 249 39.75 12.10 16.23
CA MET A 249 41.06 12.59 16.66
C MET A 249 41.26 12.30 18.14
N LYS A 250 42.50 12.06 18.57
CA LYS A 250 42.84 11.83 20.00
C LYS A 250 42.31 12.91 20.95
N ALA A 251 42.21 14.15 20.50
CA ALA A 251 41.67 15.26 21.30
C ALA A 251 40.18 15.11 21.64
N ASP A 252 39.45 14.33 20.85
CA ASP A 252 38.01 14.09 20.97
C ASP A 252 37.69 12.64 21.40
N ALA A 253 38.71 11.85 21.72
CA ALA A 253 38.57 10.46 22.15
C ALA A 253 38.19 10.35 23.63
N ALA A 254 37.25 9.45 23.95
CA ALA A 254 36.87 9.06 25.30
C ALA A 254 37.68 7.82 25.78
N GLU A 255 37.72 7.58 27.10
CA GLU A 255 38.51 6.47 27.69
C GLU A 255 38.08 5.07 27.21
N ASP A 256 36.86 4.95 26.69
CA ASP A 256 36.19 3.73 26.23
C ASP A 256 36.10 3.59 24.70
N ASP A 257 36.63 4.54 23.92
CA ASP A 257 36.51 4.54 22.45
C ASP A 257 37.28 3.39 21.76
N GLU A 258 38.48 3.03 22.25
CA GLU A 258 39.26 1.90 21.71
C GLU A 258 38.56 0.55 21.91
N GLU A 259 37.84 0.39 23.03
CA GLU A 259 37.13 -0.85 23.37
C GLU A 259 35.82 -0.99 22.55
N ASN A 260 35.30 0.13 22.03
CA ASN A 260 34.12 0.20 21.15
C ASN A 260 34.45 0.13 19.64
N GLY A 261 35.72 -0.10 19.27
CA GLY A 261 36.14 -0.25 17.88
C GLY A 261 36.28 1.05 17.09
N ILE A 262 36.41 2.20 17.77
CA ILE A 262 36.57 3.51 17.14
C ILE A 262 38.05 3.72 16.74
N VAL A 263 38.26 4.22 15.52
CA VAL A 263 39.60 4.52 14.99
C VAL A 263 40.09 5.86 15.55
N ILE A 264 41.05 5.81 16.48
CA ILE A 264 41.67 7.00 17.07
C ILE A 264 42.91 7.39 16.27
N CYS A 265 42.87 8.59 15.68
CA CYS A 265 43.98 9.17 14.93
C CYS A 265 44.77 10.14 15.82
N ASN A 266 46.07 9.93 15.95
CA ASN A 266 46.97 10.81 16.71
C ASN A 266 47.48 11.98 15.85
N THR A 267 47.47 11.84 14.53
CA THR A 267 47.96 12.84 13.58
C THR A 267 46.99 13.04 12.43
N GLN A 268 47.10 14.18 11.74
CA GLN A 268 46.31 14.48 10.54
C GLN A 268 46.60 13.48 9.40
N GLU A 269 47.81 12.93 9.32
CA GLU A 269 48.16 11.92 8.31
C GLU A 269 47.44 10.59 8.57
N GLU A 270 47.36 10.17 9.83
CA GLU A 270 46.57 9.00 10.26
C GLU A 270 45.08 9.20 9.96
N LEU A 271 44.55 10.40 10.24
CA LEU A 271 43.16 10.75 9.93
C LEU A 271 42.87 10.68 8.42
N ASN A 272 43.76 11.25 7.60
CA ASN A 272 43.60 11.24 6.16
C ASN A 272 43.59 9.81 5.60
N ASN A 273 44.45 8.93 6.12
CA ASN A 273 44.50 7.54 5.68
C ASN A 273 43.24 6.77 6.12
N ALA A 274 42.80 6.94 7.37
CA ALA A 274 41.59 6.31 7.88
C ALA A 274 40.34 6.76 7.10
N LEU A 275 40.20 8.05 6.80
CA LEU A 275 39.09 8.57 5.99
C LEU A 275 39.14 8.08 4.54
N LYS A 276 40.34 7.90 3.96
CA LYS A 276 40.49 7.31 2.63
C LYS A 276 40.07 5.85 2.58
N GLU A 277 40.55 5.06 3.53
CA GLU A 277 40.18 3.64 3.66
C GLU A 277 38.65 3.50 3.82
N LYS A 278 38.02 4.34 4.66
CA LYS A 278 36.56 4.39 4.80
C LYS A 278 35.83 4.81 3.52
N CYS A 279 36.40 5.71 2.71
CA CYS A 279 35.81 6.05 1.41
C CYS A 279 35.94 4.88 0.42
N GLU A 280 37.08 4.17 0.42
CA GLU A 280 37.29 2.98 -0.39
C GLU A 280 36.28 1.89 -0.03
N GLU A 281 36.02 1.65 1.27
CA GLU A 281 34.97 0.74 1.75
C GLU A 281 33.58 1.13 1.20
N GLN A 282 33.24 2.42 1.16
CA GLN A 282 31.95 2.90 0.61
C GLN A 282 31.85 2.69 -0.91
N PHE A 283 32.95 2.85 -1.64
CA PHE A 283 33.00 2.53 -3.08
C PHE A 283 32.91 1.02 -3.32
N GLU A 284 33.57 0.20 -2.50
CA GLU A 284 33.41 -1.26 -2.55
C GLU A 284 31.97 -1.70 -2.22
N ALA A 285 31.29 -0.99 -1.32
CA ALA A 285 29.87 -1.17 -1.04
C ALA A 285 28.93 -0.69 -2.17
N GLY A 286 29.47 -0.05 -3.22
CA GLY A 286 28.74 0.31 -4.43
C GLY A 286 28.03 1.66 -4.40
N ILE A 287 28.42 2.59 -3.52
CA ILE A 287 27.82 3.95 -3.47
C ILE A 287 28.03 4.76 -4.77
N ASP A 288 29.01 4.35 -5.58
CA ASP A 288 29.36 4.91 -6.88
C ASP A 288 28.71 4.17 -8.06
N LYS A 289 27.84 3.19 -7.78
CA LYS A 289 27.07 2.42 -8.78
C LYS A 289 25.60 2.84 -8.75
N PRO A 290 24.90 2.82 -9.90
CA PRO A 290 23.48 3.16 -9.97
C PRO A 290 22.64 2.08 -9.29
N LYS A 291 21.49 2.49 -8.73
CA LYS A 291 20.45 1.55 -8.28
C LYS A 291 19.66 1.09 -9.49
N VAL A 292 19.45 -0.22 -9.60
CA VAL A 292 18.82 -0.85 -10.76
C VAL A 292 17.69 -1.73 -10.28
N THR A 293 16.49 -1.52 -10.83
CA THR A 293 15.35 -2.42 -10.67
C THR A 293 14.97 -2.98 -12.04
N ILE A 294 14.95 -4.30 -12.17
CA ILE A 294 14.61 -5.00 -13.41
C ILE A 294 13.45 -5.95 -13.12
N SER A 295 12.36 -5.83 -13.87
CA SER A 295 11.26 -6.80 -13.86
C SER A 295 11.24 -7.53 -15.20
N ALA A 296 11.32 -8.86 -15.16
CA ALA A 296 11.29 -9.71 -16.34
C ALA A 296 10.15 -10.74 -16.22
N ASP A 297 9.30 -10.78 -17.22
CA ASP A 297 8.28 -11.80 -17.46
C ASP A 297 8.85 -12.82 -18.46
N MET A 298 9.26 -13.98 -17.95
CA MET A 298 9.97 -15.00 -18.72
C MET A 298 9.05 -15.62 -19.77
N VAL A 299 7.76 -15.74 -19.46
CA VAL A 299 6.74 -16.31 -20.37
C VAL A 299 6.57 -15.43 -21.59
N MET A 300 6.47 -14.11 -21.41
CA MET A 300 6.37 -13.16 -22.52
C MET A 300 7.65 -13.09 -23.35
N LEU A 301 8.81 -13.27 -22.70
CA LEU A 301 10.11 -13.12 -23.35
C LEU A 301 10.57 -14.36 -24.10
N HIS A 302 10.06 -15.56 -23.79
CA HIS A 302 10.52 -16.86 -24.33
C HIS A 302 10.75 -16.88 -25.86
N ASP A 303 9.87 -16.24 -26.63
CA ASP A 303 9.93 -16.20 -28.11
C ASP A 303 10.73 -15.00 -28.68
N THR A 304 11.41 -14.22 -27.85
CA THR A 304 12.13 -13.00 -28.23
C THR A 304 13.65 -13.20 -28.24
N GLU A 305 14.37 -12.39 -29.02
CA GLU A 305 15.84 -12.39 -28.99
C GLU A 305 16.41 -11.98 -27.61
N LEU A 306 15.61 -11.28 -26.79
CA LEU A 306 15.99 -10.83 -25.45
C LEU A 306 16.10 -11.98 -24.46
N TYR A 307 15.28 -13.01 -24.63
CA TYR A 307 15.31 -14.18 -23.74
C TYR A 307 16.63 -14.93 -23.79
N ALA A 308 17.34 -14.92 -24.92
CA ALA A 308 18.70 -15.47 -25.00
C ALA A 308 19.69 -14.77 -24.04
N ASP A 309 19.50 -13.48 -23.79
CA ASP A 309 20.36 -12.67 -22.90
C ASP A 309 20.00 -12.84 -21.42
N ILE A 310 18.78 -13.30 -21.09
CA ILE A 310 18.29 -13.41 -19.72
C ILE A 310 17.91 -14.85 -19.31
N ARG A 311 18.20 -15.83 -20.16
CA ARG A 311 17.91 -17.25 -19.90
C ARG A 311 18.52 -17.75 -18.59
N GLU A 312 19.65 -17.19 -18.18
CA GLU A 312 20.28 -17.52 -16.90
C GLU A 312 19.39 -17.17 -15.69
N LEU A 313 18.37 -16.31 -15.86
CA LEU A 313 17.35 -16.02 -14.84
C LEU A 313 16.37 -17.18 -14.60
N GLU A 314 16.38 -18.24 -15.40
CA GLU A 314 15.58 -19.44 -15.12
C GLU A 314 16.14 -20.26 -13.95
N GLU A 315 17.42 -20.08 -13.64
CA GLU A 315 18.12 -20.85 -12.60
C GLU A 315 18.19 -20.12 -11.25
N VAL A 316 17.67 -18.89 -11.17
CA VAL A 316 17.74 -18.09 -9.94
C VAL A 316 16.61 -18.44 -8.97
N SER A 317 16.91 -18.26 -7.68
CA SER A 317 15.95 -18.40 -6.59
C SER A 317 15.77 -17.07 -5.84
N ILE A 318 14.74 -17.01 -4.98
CA ILE A 318 14.48 -15.83 -4.15
C ILE A 318 15.69 -15.49 -3.27
N GLY A 319 16.12 -14.22 -3.27
CA GLY A 319 17.28 -13.74 -2.53
C GLY A 319 18.64 -13.89 -3.22
N ASP A 320 18.72 -14.61 -4.35
CA ASP A 320 19.96 -14.76 -5.12
C ASP A 320 20.48 -13.42 -5.64
N THR A 321 21.79 -13.38 -5.92
CA THR A 321 22.47 -12.19 -6.44
C THR A 321 22.66 -12.31 -7.94
N VAL A 322 22.28 -11.26 -8.66
CA VAL A 322 22.40 -11.16 -10.11
C VAL A 322 23.25 -9.96 -10.47
N HIS A 323 24.29 -10.18 -11.27
CA HIS A 323 25.18 -9.13 -11.73
C HIS A 323 24.59 -8.43 -12.96
N CYS A 324 24.05 -7.25 -12.76
CA CYS A 324 23.46 -6.43 -13.81
C CYS A 324 24.56 -5.58 -14.45
N ARG A 325 24.86 -5.80 -15.74
CA ARG A 325 25.81 -4.98 -16.51
C ARG A 325 25.10 -3.96 -17.38
N HIS A 326 25.43 -2.68 -17.21
CA HIS A 326 24.90 -1.61 -18.05
C HIS A 326 25.56 -1.62 -19.42
N SER A 327 24.78 -1.77 -20.50
CA SER A 327 25.27 -1.88 -21.89
C SER A 327 26.09 -0.68 -22.39
N LYS A 328 25.73 0.55 -22.05
CA LYS A 328 26.45 1.78 -22.48
C LYS A 328 27.58 2.22 -21.54
N LEU A 329 27.38 2.12 -20.22
CA LEU A 329 28.35 2.60 -19.22
C LEU A 329 29.38 1.52 -18.85
N ASP A 330 29.12 0.25 -19.18
CA ASP A 330 29.94 -0.89 -18.77
C ASP A 330 30.18 -0.92 -17.25
N ILE A 331 29.15 -0.58 -16.48
CA ILE A 331 29.13 -0.65 -15.01
C ILE A 331 28.40 -1.92 -14.62
N VAL A 332 28.97 -2.69 -13.70
CA VAL A 332 28.32 -3.87 -13.11
C VAL A 332 27.78 -3.49 -11.74
N THR A 333 26.46 -3.57 -11.60
CA THR A 333 25.72 -3.39 -10.35
C THR A 333 25.18 -4.75 -9.92
N ASP A 334 25.29 -5.05 -8.64
CA ASP A 334 24.72 -6.28 -8.07
C ASP A 334 23.30 -5.98 -7.62
N ALA A 335 22.33 -6.75 -8.10
CA ALA A 335 20.93 -6.68 -7.70
C ALA A 335 20.50 -8.02 -7.10
N ARG A 336 19.44 -8.02 -6.30
CA ARG A 336 18.92 -9.23 -5.66
C ARG A 336 17.55 -9.59 -6.18
N VAL A 337 17.26 -10.88 -6.25
CA VAL A 337 15.90 -11.37 -6.52
C VAL A 337 15.01 -11.05 -5.32
N ILE A 338 14.20 -9.99 -5.42
CA ILE A 338 13.31 -9.53 -4.35
C ILE A 338 11.88 -10.06 -4.49
N GLU A 339 11.50 -10.47 -5.70
CA GLU A 339 10.22 -11.11 -6.00
C GLU A 339 10.42 -12.16 -7.10
N LEU A 340 9.77 -13.32 -6.93
CA LEU A 340 9.82 -14.43 -7.87
C LEU A 340 8.43 -15.07 -7.98
N GLU A 341 8.00 -15.32 -9.20
CA GLU A 341 6.83 -16.15 -9.50
C GLU A 341 7.27 -17.42 -10.22
N TRP A 342 6.86 -18.56 -9.69
CA TRP A 342 7.20 -19.88 -10.17
C TRP A 342 5.97 -20.55 -10.78
N ASP A 343 6.09 -21.09 -12.00
CA ASP A 343 5.05 -21.93 -12.61
C ASP A 343 5.19 -23.37 -12.08
N CYS A 344 4.23 -23.80 -11.28
CA CYS A 344 4.22 -25.11 -10.65
C CYS A 344 3.87 -26.25 -11.61
N ILE A 345 3.35 -25.95 -12.80
CA ILE A 345 3.02 -26.93 -13.83
C ILE A 345 4.25 -27.15 -14.72
N ASN A 346 4.86 -26.08 -15.21
CA ASN A 346 6.01 -26.19 -16.11
C ASN A 346 7.35 -26.35 -15.36
N GLU A 347 7.35 -26.11 -14.04
CA GLU A 347 8.54 -26.16 -13.18
C GLU A 347 9.63 -25.17 -13.64
N GLU A 348 9.22 -23.94 -13.93
CA GLU A 348 10.09 -22.87 -14.41
C GLU A 348 9.75 -21.51 -13.79
N VAL A 349 10.69 -20.57 -13.84
CA VAL A 349 10.48 -19.19 -13.38
C VAL A 349 9.57 -18.48 -14.37
N ALA A 350 8.39 -18.03 -13.92
CA ALA A 350 7.44 -17.30 -14.74
C ALA A 350 7.76 -15.79 -14.77
N SER A 351 8.10 -15.21 -13.63
CA SER A 351 8.52 -13.81 -13.53
C SER A 351 9.53 -13.59 -12.40
N VAL A 352 10.38 -12.57 -12.57
CA VAL A 352 11.41 -12.21 -11.60
C VAL A 352 11.55 -10.70 -11.50
N VAL A 353 11.72 -10.19 -10.27
CA VAL A 353 12.07 -8.79 -10.02
C VAL A 353 13.41 -8.74 -9.29
N LEU A 354 14.37 -8.10 -9.94
CA LEU A 354 15.69 -7.78 -9.42
C LEU A 354 15.68 -6.36 -8.88
N GLY A 355 16.26 -6.14 -7.71
CA GLY A 355 16.41 -4.80 -7.17
C GLY A 355 17.21 -4.76 -5.88
N ASP A 356 17.25 -3.58 -5.28
CA ASP A 356 17.74 -3.42 -3.92
C ASP A 356 16.72 -4.02 -2.95
N PHE A 357 17.19 -4.91 -2.08
CA PHE A 357 16.37 -5.39 -0.99
C PHE A 357 16.08 -4.23 -0.02
N GLN A 358 14.80 -3.85 0.08
CA GLN A 358 14.32 -2.96 1.12
C GLN A 358 13.66 -3.79 2.21
N TYR A 359 13.94 -3.44 3.47
CA TYR A 359 13.33 -4.06 4.65
C TYR A 359 11.85 -3.65 4.77
N ASN A 360 11.01 -4.19 3.89
CA ASN A 360 9.57 -4.02 3.92
C ASN A 360 8.97 -5.30 4.49
N PHE A 361 8.79 -5.31 5.80
CA PHE A 361 8.23 -6.47 6.50
C PHE A 361 6.75 -6.69 6.08
N ILE A 362 6.39 -7.98 5.92
CA ILE A 362 5.09 -8.52 5.52
C ILE A 362 3.89 -7.72 6.05
N THR A 363 3.37 -6.81 5.24
CA THR A 363 2.14 -6.04 5.54
C THR A 363 0.87 -6.91 5.56
N ASP A 364 0.95 -8.14 5.04
CA ASP A 364 -0.21 -9.00 4.81
C ASP A 364 -0.53 -9.95 5.98
N VAL A 365 0.42 -10.30 6.84
CA VAL A 365 0.17 -11.29 7.91
C VAL A 365 -0.63 -10.71 9.08
N SER A 366 -0.53 -9.40 9.32
CA SER A 366 -1.43 -8.71 10.27
C SER A 366 -2.84 -8.50 9.70
N SER A 367 -3.08 -8.86 8.43
CA SER A 367 -4.30 -8.53 7.70
C SER A 367 -5.32 -9.65 7.54
N MET A 368 -5.00 -10.91 7.86
CA MET A 368 -5.97 -12.01 7.68
C MET A 368 -6.67 -12.50 8.95
N SER A 369 -6.14 -12.25 10.15
CA SER A 369 -6.82 -12.68 11.40
C SER A 369 -7.43 -11.56 12.26
N ASN A 370 -7.28 -10.28 11.86
CA ASN A 370 -7.95 -9.15 12.55
C ASN A 370 -8.54 -8.05 11.63
N ARG A 371 -8.52 -8.21 10.30
CA ARG A 371 -9.04 -7.19 9.34
C ARG A 371 -10.25 -7.62 8.51
N ILE A 372 -11.04 -8.60 8.96
CA ILE A 372 -12.32 -8.96 8.31
C ILE A 372 -13.45 -7.93 8.54
N GLU A 373 -13.25 -6.84 9.28
CA GLU A 373 -14.28 -5.79 9.39
C GLU A 373 -13.80 -4.32 9.27
N SER A 374 -12.56 -4.02 8.87
CA SER A 374 -12.10 -2.61 8.96
C SER A 374 -10.99 -2.20 8.00
N ALA A 375 -11.22 -2.29 6.69
CA ALA A 375 -10.48 -1.45 5.74
C ALA A 375 -11.24 -1.31 4.42
N ILE A 376 -11.88 -0.14 4.23
CA ILE A 376 -12.68 0.30 3.08
C ILE A 376 -14.15 -0.11 3.17
N ARG A 377 -15.00 0.90 3.41
CA ARG A 377 -16.44 0.81 3.26
C ARG A 377 -16.80 0.78 1.76
N PRO A 378 -17.99 0.28 1.41
CA PRO A 378 -18.54 0.34 0.05
C PRO A 378 -18.74 1.76 -0.54
N ASP A 379 -18.23 2.83 0.09
CA ASP A 379 -18.44 4.25 -0.25
C ASP A 379 -17.22 4.97 -0.86
N GLY A 380 -16.12 4.26 -1.17
CA GLY A 380 -15.19 4.67 -2.23
C GLY A 380 -14.14 5.75 -1.95
N THR A 381 -13.47 5.75 -0.78
CA THR A 381 -12.29 6.63 -0.53
C THR A 381 -10.97 5.86 -0.37
N VAL A 382 -9.85 6.43 -0.85
CA VAL A 382 -8.50 5.82 -0.88
C VAL A 382 -7.37 6.78 -0.41
N ILE A 383 -6.32 6.17 0.18
CA ILE A 383 -4.91 6.54 0.46
C ILE A 383 -4.57 7.62 1.52
N GLY A 384 -4.23 7.15 2.74
CA GLY A 384 -3.60 7.90 3.83
C GLY A 384 -2.05 7.84 3.89
N ALA A 385 -1.37 7.53 2.78
CA ALA A 385 0.08 7.25 2.76
C ALA A 385 0.97 8.47 3.10
N GLN A 386 0.60 9.69 2.70
CA GLN A 386 1.41 10.89 2.99
C GLN A 386 1.36 11.29 4.48
N VAL A 387 0.21 11.10 5.13
CA VAL A 387 0.08 11.38 6.57
C VAL A 387 0.90 10.37 7.38
N ASN A 388 0.91 9.10 6.96
CA ASN A 388 1.76 8.07 7.58
C ASN A 388 3.26 8.36 7.40
N GLY A 389 3.69 8.84 6.23
CA GLY A 389 5.09 9.25 6.00
C GLY A 389 5.54 10.38 6.93
N ILE A 390 4.69 11.41 7.12
CA ILE A 390 4.96 12.50 8.07
C ILE A 390 4.95 11.97 9.51
N ILE A 391 3.98 11.14 9.89
CA ILE A 391 3.91 10.52 11.22
C ILE A 391 5.16 9.68 11.49
N ASN A 392 5.62 8.89 10.51
CA ASN A 392 6.80 8.05 10.64
C ASN A 392 8.08 8.88 10.74
N GLY A 393 8.20 9.96 9.97
CA GLY A 393 9.31 10.93 10.09
C GLY A 393 9.34 11.62 11.44
N VAL A 394 8.18 12.06 11.95
CA VAL A 394 8.06 12.66 13.29
C VAL A 394 8.40 11.61 14.36
N LYS A 395 7.89 10.38 14.27
CA LYS A 395 8.24 9.29 15.18
C LYS A 395 9.75 8.99 15.18
N ALA A 396 10.39 9.00 14.02
CA ALA A 396 11.84 8.81 13.91
C ALA A 396 12.62 9.93 14.60
N GLN A 397 12.19 11.20 14.46
CA GLN A 397 12.80 12.33 15.17
C GLN A 397 12.62 12.25 16.70
N PHE A 398 11.43 11.89 17.17
CA PHE A 398 11.18 11.70 18.61
C PHE A 398 11.95 10.49 19.17
N ARG A 399 12.19 9.45 18.38
CA ARG A 399 13.07 8.32 18.74
C ARG A 399 14.52 8.77 18.89
N ALA A 400 15.07 9.47 17.89
CA ALA A 400 16.42 10.03 17.98
C ALA A 400 16.60 10.95 19.19
N GLN A 401 15.57 11.75 19.54
CA GLN A 401 15.58 12.56 20.76
C GLN A 401 15.52 11.71 22.05
N SER A 402 14.72 10.64 22.05
CA SER A 402 14.59 9.72 23.18
C SER A 402 15.90 8.96 23.43
N ASP A 403 16.62 8.56 22.38
CA ASP A 403 17.86 7.77 22.49
C ASP A 403 19.00 8.56 23.12
N ILE A 404 19.03 9.89 22.93
CA ILE A 404 19.99 10.80 23.57
C ILE A 404 19.52 11.35 24.93
N ALA A 405 18.29 11.04 25.36
CA ALA A 405 17.70 11.61 26.57
C ALA A 405 18.23 10.96 27.85
N GLN A 406 18.66 11.77 28.83
CA GLN A 406 19.10 11.28 30.13
C GLN A 406 17.91 11.00 31.05
N LYS A 407 17.90 9.81 31.68
CA LYS A 407 16.84 9.37 32.60
C LYS A 407 16.74 10.29 33.83
N GLN A 408 15.61 10.99 33.97
CA GLN A 408 15.29 11.79 35.15
C GLN A 408 14.55 10.94 36.19
N LYS A 409 14.96 11.00 37.47
CA LYS A 409 14.31 10.26 38.58
C LYS A 409 13.11 11.01 39.18
N VAL A 410 12.26 11.62 38.35
CA VAL A 410 11.05 12.34 38.80
C VAL A 410 9.80 11.77 38.14
N ARG A 411 8.71 11.62 38.90
CA ARG A 411 7.46 10.99 38.45
C ARG A 411 6.66 11.90 37.52
N ALA A 412 6.68 13.21 37.78
CA ALA A 412 6.12 14.27 36.95
C ALA A 412 6.82 15.60 37.32
N VAL A 413 6.85 16.54 36.39
CA VAL A 413 7.38 17.89 36.58
C VAL A 413 6.28 18.90 36.27
N LEU A 414 5.98 19.79 37.22
CA LEU A 414 5.02 20.88 37.08
C LEU A 414 5.77 22.20 36.87
N PHE A 415 5.43 22.90 35.80
CA PHE A 415 5.82 24.28 35.53
C PHE A 415 4.58 25.15 35.68
N GLU A 416 4.59 26.13 36.59
CA GLU A 416 3.45 27.04 36.79
C GLU A 416 3.89 28.48 37.05
N ASP A 417 3.10 29.42 36.54
CA ASP A 417 3.16 30.83 36.87
C ASP A 417 1.83 31.25 37.51
N LEU A 418 1.88 31.57 38.80
CA LEU A 418 0.70 31.89 39.61
C LEU A 418 0.36 33.39 39.62
N ASN A 419 1.13 34.25 38.95
CA ASN A 419 0.89 35.69 38.92
C ASN A 419 -0.12 36.05 37.82
N PRO A 420 -1.37 36.45 38.13
CA PRO A 420 -2.40 36.71 37.12
C PRO A 420 -2.08 37.88 36.17
N GLU A 421 -1.17 38.77 36.56
CA GLU A 421 -0.73 39.91 35.75
C GLU A 421 0.46 39.55 34.83
N SER A 422 0.93 38.30 34.87
CA SER A 422 2.04 37.83 34.04
C SER A 422 1.57 37.45 32.64
N GLU A 423 2.34 37.83 31.62
CA GLU A 423 2.11 37.40 30.23
C GLU A 423 2.28 35.88 30.04
N THR A 424 2.97 35.22 30.97
CA THR A 424 3.19 33.76 30.98
C THR A 424 2.31 33.01 31.98
N PHE A 425 1.26 33.66 32.53
CA PHE A 425 0.34 33.03 33.47
C PHE A 425 -0.26 31.73 32.88
N GLY A 426 -0.09 30.63 33.61
CA GLY A 426 -0.50 29.30 33.14
C GLY A 426 0.29 28.19 33.82
N ALA A 427 -0.06 26.95 33.47
CA ALA A 427 0.67 25.77 33.92
C ALA A 427 0.79 24.69 32.86
N MET A 428 1.87 23.93 32.97
CA MET A 428 2.13 22.70 32.22
C MET A 428 2.68 21.65 33.18
N CYS A 429 2.05 20.47 33.18
CA CYS A 429 2.56 19.30 33.89
C CYS A 429 2.94 18.22 32.87
N LEU A 430 4.09 17.59 33.05
CA LEU A 430 4.56 16.49 32.18
C LEU A 430 5.06 15.31 33.01
N GLY A 431 4.70 14.10 32.60
CA GLY A 431 5.09 12.86 33.27
C GLY A 431 4.94 11.64 32.37
N THR A 432 5.16 10.43 32.92
CA THR A 432 5.20 9.19 32.13
C THR A 432 3.87 8.82 31.45
N MET A 433 2.76 9.42 31.87
CA MET A 433 1.42 9.19 31.31
C MET A 433 1.04 10.20 30.21
N GLY A 434 1.82 11.27 30.04
CA GLY A 434 1.49 12.36 29.12
C GLY A 434 1.80 13.75 29.70
N PHE A 435 1.19 14.75 29.09
CA PHE A 435 1.25 16.14 29.57
C PHE A 435 -0.13 16.80 29.56
N GLU A 436 -0.28 17.84 30.36
CA GLU A 436 -1.49 18.65 30.49
C GLU A 436 -1.11 20.14 30.52
N ILE A 437 -1.96 20.98 29.92
CA ILE A 437 -1.75 22.44 29.81
C ILE A 437 -3.02 23.19 30.24
N ALA A 438 -2.83 24.25 31.04
CA ALA A 438 -3.91 25.10 31.54
C ALA A 438 -3.54 26.58 31.44
N SER A 439 -4.54 27.42 31.13
CA SER A 439 -4.42 28.89 31.10
C SER A 439 -5.26 29.58 32.17
N LYS A 440 -5.99 28.81 33.00
CA LYS A 440 -6.92 29.33 34.02
C LYS A 440 -6.89 28.46 35.28
N ARG A 441 -7.18 29.07 36.43
CA ARG A 441 -7.35 28.37 37.71
C ARG A 441 -8.79 27.88 37.88
N THR A 442 -8.99 26.83 38.67
CA THR A 442 -10.32 26.41 39.12
C THR A 442 -11.02 27.53 39.88
N ALA A 443 -12.36 27.51 39.93
CA ALA A 443 -13.15 28.57 40.57
C ALA A 443 -12.84 28.77 42.07
N ASP A 444 -12.36 27.73 42.77
CA ASP A 444 -11.94 27.79 44.17
C ASP A 444 -10.46 28.21 44.35
N GLY A 445 -9.75 28.41 43.24
CA GLY A 445 -8.36 28.86 43.20
C GLY A 445 -7.38 27.87 43.81
N ARG A 446 -7.71 26.58 43.90
CA ARG A 446 -6.84 25.54 44.47
C ARG A 446 -6.02 24.80 43.41
N ASP A 447 -6.54 24.65 42.21
CA ASP A 447 -5.92 23.89 41.13
C ASP A 447 -6.01 24.64 39.79
N TRP A 448 -5.46 24.04 38.73
CA TRP A 448 -5.56 24.50 37.36
C TRP A 448 -6.74 23.84 36.62
N ASP A 449 -7.38 24.61 35.73
CA ASP A 449 -8.44 24.12 34.83
C ASP A 449 -7.79 23.58 33.54
N TRP A 450 -7.41 22.31 33.59
CA TRP A 450 -6.72 21.62 32.50
C TRP A 450 -7.68 21.39 31.32
N SER A 451 -7.36 21.97 30.16
CA SER A 451 -8.23 21.98 28.97
C SER A 451 -7.59 21.30 27.75
N THR A 452 -6.34 20.86 27.87
CA THR A 452 -5.60 20.18 26.80
C THR A 452 -4.67 19.14 27.39
N PHE A 453 -4.75 17.91 26.87
CA PHE A 453 -4.02 16.75 27.33
C PHE A 453 -3.41 16.01 26.13
N GLY A 454 -2.15 15.59 26.24
CA GLY A 454 -1.51 14.69 25.30
C GLY A 454 -1.10 13.41 26.01
N THR A 455 -1.54 12.25 25.51
CA THR A 455 -1.18 10.93 26.06
C THR A 455 -0.67 10.01 24.95
N GLY A 456 -0.15 8.84 25.31
CA GLY A 456 0.16 7.78 24.33
C GLY A 456 -1.06 7.29 23.52
N GLN A 457 -2.28 7.65 23.93
CA GLN A 457 -3.52 7.34 23.22
C GLN A 457 -4.00 8.48 22.30
N GLY A 458 -3.33 9.63 22.31
CA GLY A 458 -3.68 10.79 21.49
C GLY A 458 -3.91 12.07 22.28
N PHE A 459 -4.37 13.09 21.57
CA PHE A 459 -4.67 14.41 22.10
C PHE A 459 -6.16 14.53 22.45
N PHE A 460 -6.44 15.03 23.65
CA PHE A 460 -7.78 15.36 24.13
C PHE A 460 -7.78 16.84 24.47
N ALA A 461 -8.56 17.65 23.76
CA ALA A 461 -8.59 19.09 23.96
C ALA A 461 -9.97 19.67 23.59
N ASP A 462 -10.38 20.69 24.33
CA ASP A 462 -11.59 21.47 23.97
C ASP A 462 -11.36 22.33 22.72
N PHE A 463 -10.09 22.72 22.47
CA PHE A 463 -9.71 23.57 21.34
C PHE A 463 -8.32 23.23 20.82
N ILE A 464 -8.17 23.08 19.50
CA ILE A 464 -6.89 22.89 18.81
C ILE A 464 -6.72 24.03 17.80
N THR A 465 -5.82 24.97 18.08
CA THR A 465 -5.46 26.02 17.10
C THR A 465 -4.30 25.53 16.24
N ALA A 466 -4.55 25.21 14.98
CA ALA A 466 -3.54 24.78 14.02
C ALA A 466 -3.66 25.56 12.71
N GLY A 467 -2.55 25.79 12.01
CA GLY A 467 -2.59 26.44 10.69
C GLY A 467 -3.21 25.53 9.61
N THR A 468 -2.70 24.31 9.49
CA THR A 468 -3.27 23.25 8.64
C THR A 468 -3.28 21.96 9.42
N MET A 469 -4.41 21.26 9.41
CA MET A 469 -4.58 19.97 10.05
C MET A 469 -4.64 18.89 8.96
N LEU A 470 -3.71 17.95 9.00
CA LEU A 470 -3.77 16.74 8.17
C LEU A 470 -4.67 15.73 8.89
N ALA A 471 -5.74 15.30 8.23
CA ALA A 471 -6.68 14.34 8.78
C ALA A 471 -6.95 13.22 7.77
N ASP A 472 -6.70 11.97 8.18
CA ASP A 472 -7.10 10.78 7.40
C ASP A 472 -8.58 10.43 7.64
N ARG A 473 -9.02 10.51 8.91
CA ARG A 473 -10.38 10.12 9.33
C ARG A 473 -10.91 11.04 10.41
N ILE A 474 -12.15 11.52 10.24
CA ILE A 474 -12.93 12.22 11.26
C ILE A 474 -14.17 11.35 11.54
N ARG A 475 -14.37 10.92 12.79
CA ARG A 475 -15.45 9.99 13.18
C ARG A 475 -16.20 10.53 14.41
N GLY A 476 -17.54 10.53 14.35
CA GLY A 476 -18.42 10.99 15.43
C GLY A 476 -18.59 12.51 15.50
N GLY A 477 -19.62 12.97 16.24
CA GLY A 477 -19.88 14.40 16.47
C GLY A 477 -20.48 15.17 15.29
N THR A 478 -20.47 16.50 15.39
CA THR A 478 -20.87 17.44 14.33
C THR A 478 -19.61 18.18 13.86
N LEU A 479 -19.31 18.13 12.56
CA LEU A 479 -18.25 18.96 11.97
C LEU A 479 -18.87 20.29 11.53
N GLU A 480 -18.72 21.32 12.35
CA GLU A 480 -19.13 22.67 12.00
C GLU A 480 -18.04 23.33 11.15
N ILE A 481 -18.39 23.70 9.91
CA ILE A 481 -17.48 24.36 8.97
C ILE A 481 -17.94 25.82 8.84
N GLY A 482 -17.23 26.73 9.49
CA GLY A 482 -17.63 28.13 9.58
C GLY A 482 -16.54 28.99 10.22
N GLY A 483 -16.42 30.23 9.77
CA GLY A 483 -15.69 31.27 10.52
C GLY A 483 -16.63 32.03 11.45
N LEU A 484 -16.08 32.98 12.23
CA LEU A 484 -16.88 34.02 12.88
C LEU A 484 -17.85 34.65 11.86
N ASP A 485 -19.13 34.77 12.25
CA ASP A 485 -20.22 35.31 11.41
C ASP A 485 -20.50 34.55 10.10
N ASN A 486 -20.14 33.26 10.03
CA ASN A 486 -20.43 32.36 8.88
C ASN A 486 -19.77 32.78 7.55
N ASN A 487 -18.67 33.54 7.58
CA ASN A 487 -18.05 34.11 6.36
C ASN A 487 -16.82 33.36 5.83
N SER A 488 -16.27 32.38 6.55
CA SER A 488 -14.96 31.79 6.22
C SER A 488 -14.91 30.26 6.15
N GLY A 489 -16.04 29.57 6.36
CA GLY A 489 -16.10 28.11 6.28
C GLY A 489 -16.30 27.66 4.84
N VAL A 490 -15.34 26.90 4.30
CA VAL A 490 -15.47 26.27 2.98
C VAL A 490 -14.96 24.83 3.07
N ALA A 491 -15.81 23.87 2.71
CA ALA A 491 -15.38 22.49 2.47
C ALA A 491 -15.11 22.31 0.97
N ARG A 492 -13.96 21.77 0.59
CA ARG A 492 -13.57 21.60 -0.82
C ARG A 492 -13.03 20.21 -1.09
N VAL A 493 -13.36 19.67 -2.26
CA VAL A 493 -12.69 18.50 -2.85
C VAL A 493 -11.92 18.97 -4.06
N LEU A 494 -10.63 18.61 -4.13
CA LEU A 494 -9.73 18.96 -5.22
C LEU A 494 -9.39 17.70 -6.03
N ASP A 495 -9.16 17.86 -7.33
CA ASP A 495 -8.56 16.81 -8.16
C ASP A 495 -7.03 16.76 -8.01
N ALA A 496 -6.38 15.82 -8.70
CA ALA A 496 -4.93 15.63 -8.65
C ALA A 496 -4.12 16.83 -9.16
N SER A 497 -4.72 17.73 -9.95
CA SER A 497 -4.09 18.97 -10.42
C SER A 497 -4.25 20.13 -9.43
N GLY A 498 -5.00 19.93 -8.35
CA GLY A 498 -5.36 20.96 -7.38
C GLY A 498 -6.57 21.79 -7.79
N LYS A 499 -7.30 21.42 -8.85
CA LYS A 499 -8.52 22.11 -9.26
C LYS A 499 -9.69 21.68 -8.36
N GLU A 500 -10.50 22.64 -7.96
CA GLU A 500 -11.70 22.40 -7.15
C GLU A 500 -12.81 21.74 -7.97
N ILE A 501 -13.30 20.59 -7.49
CA ILE A 501 -14.39 19.83 -8.13
C ILE A 501 -15.66 19.76 -7.28
N VAL A 502 -15.58 19.97 -5.95
CA VAL A 502 -16.76 20.09 -5.07
C VAL A 502 -16.50 21.20 -4.06
N ARG A 503 -17.52 22.02 -3.78
CA ARG A 503 -17.51 23.05 -2.73
C ARG A 503 -18.82 23.06 -1.95
N LEU A 504 -18.69 23.19 -0.63
CA LEU A 504 -19.78 23.55 0.28
C LEU A 504 -19.41 24.84 1.00
N ASP A 505 -20.22 25.88 0.85
CA ASP A 505 -20.07 27.17 1.51
C ASP A 505 -21.44 27.82 1.83
N LYS A 506 -21.43 29.08 2.26
CA LYS A 506 -22.64 29.85 2.60
C LYS A 506 -23.63 30.03 1.44
N ASP A 507 -23.17 29.92 0.19
CA ASP A 507 -23.97 30.14 -1.02
C ASP A 507 -24.53 28.82 -1.59
N GLY A 508 -24.08 27.67 -1.07
CA GLY A 508 -24.67 26.36 -1.33
C GLY A 508 -23.64 25.29 -1.71
N ILE A 509 -24.02 24.43 -2.65
CA ILE A 509 -23.21 23.31 -3.14
C ILE A 509 -22.87 23.54 -4.61
N TYR A 510 -21.58 23.54 -4.92
CA TYR A 510 -21.06 23.47 -6.29
C TYR A 510 -20.38 22.11 -6.49
N ALA A 511 -20.60 21.47 -7.63
CA ALA A 511 -19.95 20.21 -7.98
C ALA A 511 -19.77 20.06 -9.50
N GLU A 512 -18.56 19.71 -9.92
CA GLU A 512 -18.23 19.19 -11.24
C GLU A 512 -18.19 17.66 -11.18
N GLY A 513 -19.02 16.99 -11.98
CA GLY A 513 -19.10 15.52 -12.02
C GLY A 513 -20.52 15.00 -12.02
N LYS A 514 -20.76 13.89 -11.30
CA LYS A 514 -22.06 13.21 -11.22
C LYS A 514 -22.53 13.10 -9.77
N TYR A 515 -23.80 13.43 -9.54
CA TYR A 515 -24.52 13.08 -8.32
C TYR A 515 -25.46 11.90 -8.61
N ILE A 516 -25.29 10.80 -7.88
CA ILE A 516 -26.10 9.58 -8.06
C ILE A 516 -26.96 9.39 -6.81
N CYS A 517 -28.28 9.34 -7.01
CA CYS A 517 -29.26 9.02 -5.98
C CYS A 517 -29.94 7.69 -6.31
N ASP A 518 -29.54 6.64 -5.61
CA ASP A 518 -30.15 5.31 -5.72
C ASP A 518 -31.26 5.11 -4.70
N SER A 519 -32.38 4.53 -5.14
CA SER A 519 -33.41 4.06 -4.20
C SER A 519 -32.87 2.88 -3.38
N LEU A 520 -33.07 2.91 -2.07
CA LEU A 520 -32.70 1.81 -1.18
C LEU A 520 -33.53 0.54 -1.44
N ASN A 521 -34.81 0.70 -1.80
CA ASN A 521 -35.77 -0.40 -1.86
C ASN A 521 -36.16 -0.80 -3.29
N ASP A 522 -35.91 0.06 -4.27
CA ASP A 522 -36.33 -0.17 -5.66
C ASP A 522 -35.16 -0.12 -6.63
N ASN A 523 -35.36 -0.69 -7.82
CA ASN A 523 -34.41 -0.57 -8.94
C ASN A 523 -34.57 0.79 -9.66
N ARG A 524 -34.38 1.90 -8.93
CA ARG A 524 -34.51 3.27 -9.45
C ARG A 524 -33.26 4.08 -9.11
N ARG A 525 -32.79 4.87 -10.07
CA ARG A 525 -31.64 5.78 -9.97
C ARG A 525 -32.00 7.14 -10.57
N VAL A 526 -31.57 8.20 -9.92
CA VAL A 526 -31.50 9.54 -10.50
C VAL A 526 -30.04 9.98 -10.56
N THR A 527 -29.57 10.37 -11.74
CA THR A 527 -28.22 10.90 -11.92
C THR A 527 -28.29 12.35 -12.39
N ILE A 528 -27.58 13.25 -11.72
CA ILE A 528 -27.40 14.65 -12.17
C ILE A 528 -25.96 14.81 -12.62
N LYS A 529 -25.73 15.11 -13.90
CA LYS A 529 -24.41 15.35 -14.47
C LYS A 529 -24.51 16.20 -15.73
N ASP A 530 -23.48 16.98 -16.04
CA ASP A 530 -23.38 17.72 -17.31
C ASP A 530 -24.64 18.55 -17.67
N GLY A 531 -25.29 19.14 -16.65
CA GLY A 531 -26.53 19.92 -16.83
C GLY A 531 -27.78 19.08 -17.17
N THR A 532 -27.71 17.77 -17.03
CA THR A 532 -28.77 16.80 -17.34
C THR A 532 -29.20 16.04 -16.08
N ILE A 533 -30.50 15.81 -15.94
CA ILE A 533 -31.06 14.88 -14.95
C ILE A 533 -31.53 13.63 -15.68
N LEU A 534 -30.93 12.49 -15.34
CA LEU A 534 -31.26 11.18 -15.88
C LEU A 534 -32.07 10.39 -14.86
N PHE A 535 -33.16 9.78 -15.32
CA PHE A 535 -34.00 8.87 -14.56
C PHE A 535 -33.88 7.48 -15.17
N SER A 536 -33.38 6.50 -14.42
CA SER A 536 -33.12 5.16 -14.94
C SER A 536 -33.37 4.09 -13.87
N ASN A 537 -33.25 2.82 -14.27
CA ASN A 537 -32.98 1.76 -13.31
C ASN A 537 -31.49 1.76 -12.92
N LYS A 538 -31.07 0.94 -11.93
CA LYS A 538 -29.67 0.90 -11.45
C LYS A 538 -28.68 0.33 -12.48
N ASN A 539 -29.18 -0.33 -13.52
CA ASN A 539 -28.39 -0.84 -14.66
C ASN A 539 -28.28 0.20 -15.80
N ASP A 540 -28.76 1.42 -15.58
CA ASP A 540 -28.80 2.51 -16.56
C ASP A 540 -29.62 2.18 -17.83
N GLU A 541 -30.64 1.32 -17.69
CA GLU A 541 -31.62 1.02 -18.73
C GLU A 541 -32.91 1.83 -18.52
N GLY A 542 -33.69 2.01 -19.60
CA GLY A 542 -34.98 2.71 -19.58
C GLY A 542 -34.86 4.19 -19.21
N VAL A 543 -33.83 4.85 -19.76
CA VAL A 543 -33.43 6.19 -19.37
C VAL A 543 -34.43 7.24 -19.87
N LEU A 544 -34.95 8.08 -18.98
CA LEU A 544 -35.56 9.37 -19.36
C LEU A 544 -34.61 10.49 -18.97
N CYS A 545 -34.43 11.48 -19.84
CA CYS A 545 -33.54 12.61 -19.58
C CYS A 545 -34.31 13.91 -19.51
N MET A 546 -33.86 14.82 -18.64
CA MET A 546 -34.29 16.21 -18.60
C MET A 546 -33.07 17.11 -18.76
N THR A 547 -33.05 17.94 -19.81
CA THR A 547 -31.89 18.79 -20.14
C THR A 547 -32.34 20.16 -20.60
N TYR A 548 -31.58 21.20 -20.26
CA TYR A 548 -31.78 22.53 -20.82
C TYR A 548 -30.92 22.73 -22.06
N VAL A 549 -31.54 22.88 -23.24
CA VAL A 549 -30.84 23.10 -24.52
C VAL A 549 -31.58 24.15 -25.33
N GLY A 550 -30.85 25.12 -25.91
CA GLY A 550 -31.41 26.07 -26.88
C GLY A 550 -32.60 26.89 -26.36
N ASN A 551 -32.59 27.29 -25.09
CA ASN A 551 -33.68 27.99 -24.40
C ASN A 551 -34.97 27.17 -24.18
N ALA A 552 -34.86 25.85 -24.19
CA ALA A 552 -35.95 24.96 -23.82
C ALA A 552 -35.49 23.92 -22.79
N LEU A 553 -36.40 23.57 -21.88
CA LEU A 553 -36.30 22.37 -21.08
C LEU A 553 -36.87 21.20 -21.90
N LEU A 554 -36.02 20.22 -22.20
CA LEU A 554 -36.36 19.04 -22.98
C LEU A 554 -36.49 17.83 -22.08
N PHE A 555 -37.54 17.05 -22.31
CA PHE A 555 -37.69 15.70 -21.79
C PHE A 555 -37.49 14.73 -22.96
N THR A 556 -36.54 13.81 -22.85
CA THR A 556 -36.19 12.87 -23.92
C THR A 556 -36.15 11.43 -23.43
N ASP A 557 -36.14 10.49 -24.38
CA ASP A 557 -36.07 9.05 -24.15
C ASP A 557 -34.64 8.52 -23.86
N GLY A 558 -33.66 9.40 -23.67
CA GLY A 558 -32.31 9.06 -23.18
C GLY A 558 -31.44 8.19 -24.09
N ASN A 559 -31.82 7.91 -25.34
CA ASN A 559 -30.99 7.14 -26.28
C ASN A 559 -29.74 7.90 -26.74
N LYS A 560 -28.55 7.29 -26.67
CA LYS A 560 -27.25 7.98 -26.87
C LYS A 560 -26.98 8.45 -28.30
N GLU A 561 -27.50 7.74 -29.31
CA GLU A 561 -27.22 8.05 -30.73
C GLU A 561 -28.39 8.77 -31.43
N ASP A 562 -29.64 8.51 -31.00
CA ASP A 562 -30.87 9.03 -31.63
C ASP A 562 -31.96 9.38 -30.58
N SER A 563 -31.64 10.22 -29.60
CA SER A 563 -32.65 10.59 -28.58
C SER A 563 -33.83 11.35 -29.19
N LYS A 564 -35.04 10.89 -28.90
CA LYS A 564 -36.30 11.53 -29.30
C LYS A 564 -36.82 12.47 -28.20
N ASN A 565 -37.23 13.67 -28.60
CA ASN A 565 -37.94 14.59 -27.72
C ASN A 565 -39.36 14.08 -27.44
N LEU A 566 -39.76 14.09 -26.17
CA LEU A 566 -41.10 13.72 -25.71
C LEU A 566 -41.92 14.97 -25.36
N LEU A 567 -41.27 15.94 -24.71
CA LEU A 567 -41.87 17.20 -24.27
C LEU A 567 -40.82 18.31 -24.31
N ARG A 568 -41.21 19.49 -24.78
CA ARG A 568 -40.39 20.69 -24.81
C ARG A 568 -41.11 21.84 -24.15
N ILE A 569 -40.50 22.39 -23.11
CA ILE A 569 -41.01 23.57 -22.40
C ILE A 569 -40.09 24.74 -22.69
N THR A 570 -40.63 25.78 -23.32
CA THR A 570 -39.97 27.07 -23.53
C THR A 570 -40.58 28.10 -22.59
N LYS A 571 -40.04 29.32 -22.57
CA LYS A 571 -40.62 30.42 -21.79
C LYS A 571 -42.08 30.75 -22.14
N ASP A 572 -42.50 30.50 -23.38
CA ASP A 572 -43.80 30.95 -23.91
C ASP A 572 -44.73 29.78 -24.30
N ALA A 573 -44.23 28.55 -24.38
CA ALA A 573 -44.99 27.42 -24.93
C ALA A 573 -44.55 26.07 -24.35
N VAL A 574 -45.52 25.15 -24.30
CA VAL A 574 -45.32 23.73 -24.00
C VAL A 574 -45.68 22.92 -25.25
N LEU A 575 -44.71 22.22 -25.84
CA LEU A 575 -44.89 21.38 -27.02
C LEU A 575 -44.77 19.90 -26.65
N LEU A 576 -45.76 19.11 -27.06
CA LEU A 576 -45.75 17.66 -26.88
C LEU A 576 -45.24 17.02 -28.17
N ASP A 577 -43.95 16.65 -28.17
CA ASP A 577 -43.25 16.05 -29.33
C ASP A 577 -43.48 14.52 -29.40
N ALA A 578 -44.02 13.92 -28.34
CA ALA A 578 -44.26 12.48 -28.25
C ALA A 578 -45.20 11.97 -29.36
N GLU A 579 -44.86 10.81 -29.93
CA GLU A 579 -45.65 10.20 -31.01
C GLU A 579 -47.05 9.76 -30.59
N ASN A 580 -47.30 9.54 -29.30
CA ASN A 580 -48.60 9.11 -28.77
C ASN A 580 -48.89 9.80 -27.43
N VAL A 581 -50.12 10.27 -27.22
CA VAL A 581 -50.56 10.94 -25.99
C VAL A 581 -51.94 10.43 -25.56
N GLY A 582 -52.16 10.19 -24.26
CA GLY A 582 -53.49 9.86 -23.72
C GLY A 582 -53.51 9.42 -22.26
N PRO A 583 -54.68 9.46 -21.59
CA PRO A 583 -54.85 9.23 -20.15
C PRO A 583 -54.91 7.73 -19.78
N GLY A 584 -54.02 6.92 -20.37
CA GLY A 584 -53.93 5.46 -20.17
C GLY A 584 -54.10 4.62 -21.44
N VAL A 585 -54.68 5.19 -22.50
CA VAL A 585 -54.69 4.63 -23.86
C VAL A 585 -54.34 5.72 -24.85
N TYR A 586 -53.63 5.37 -25.93
CA TYR A 586 -53.22 6.34 -26.95
C TYR A 586 -54.43 6.94 -27.65
N GLY A 587 -54.42 8.26 -27.83
CA GLY A 587 -55.42 8.98 -28.58
C GLY A 587 -55.50 8.49 -30.02
N LYS A 588 -56.72 8.33 -30.54
CA LYS A 588 -56.94 7.91 -31.92
C LYS A 588 -56.87 9.11 -32.87
N THR A 589 -56.40 8.85 -34.09
CA THR A 589 -56.54 9.77 -35.22
C THR A 589 -57.88 9.53 -35.90
N GLY A 590 -58.62 10.59 -36.19
CA GLY A 590 -59.94 10.49 -36.84
C GLY A 590 -60.72 11.79 -36.81
N THR A 591 -61.92 11.77 -37.40
CA THR A 591 -62.83 12.93 -37.39
C THR A 591 -64.09 12.57 -36.62
N ALA A 592 -64.42 13.33 -35.59
CA ALA A 592 -65.71 13.26 -34.91
C ALA A 592 -66.71 14.13 -35.68
N VAL A 593 -67.72 13.51 -36.28
CA VAL A 593 -68.76 14.20 -37.05
C VAL A 593 -70.02 14.29 -36.20
N PHE A 594 -70.59 15.49 -36.08
CA PHE A 594 -71.79 15.73 -35.30
C PHE A 594 -73.02 15.80 -36.21
N SER A 595 -74.18 15.46 -35.66
CA SER A 595 -75.46 15.43 -36.39
C SER A 595 -75.90 16.78 -36.97
N ASN A 596 -75.33 17.87 -36.47
CA ASN A 596 -75.59 19.24 -36.93
C ASN A 596 -74.68 19.69 -38.10
N GLY A 597 -73.87 18.78 -38.67
CA GLY A 597 -72.96 19.06 -39.78
C GLY A 597 -71.58 19.59 -39.39
N THR A 598 -71.37 19.91 -38.10
CA THR A 598 -70.05 20.28 -37.57
C THR A 598 -69.14 19.07 -37.42
N ASN A 599 -67.83 19.29 -37.38
CA ASN A 599 -66.86 18.22 -37.15
C ASN A 599 -65.64 18.71 -36.38
N LEU A 600 -64.94 17.78 -35.74
CA LEU A 600 -63.67 18.00 -35.06
C LEU A 600 -62.68 16.93 -35.55
N ARG A 601 -61.51 17.37 -36.02
CA ARG A 601 -60.44 16.51 -36.54
C ARG A 601 -59.39 16.32 -35.46
N PHE A 602 -59.11 15.06 -35.13
CA PHE A 602 -58.12 14.66 -34.16
C PHE A 602 -56.95 13.93 -34.82
N GLU A 603 -55.73 14.24 -34.38
CA GLU A 603 -54.51 13.51 -34.75
C GLU A 603 -53.83 13.01 -33.47
N LYS A 604 -53.75 11.68 -33.31
CA LYS A 604 -53.15 11.03 -32.13
C LYS A 604 -53.72 11.54 -30.79
N GLY A 605 -54.99 11.93 -30.80
CA GLY A 605 -55.70 12.52 -29.65
C GLY A 605 -55.71 14.05 -29.57
N PHE A 606 -54.90 14.77 -30.35
CA PHE A 606 -54.90 16.23 -30.39
C PHE A 606 -55.96 16.76 -31.34
N LEU A 607 -56.77 17.73 -30.90
CA LEU A 607 -57.65 18.48 -31.81
C LEU A 607 -56.80 19.39 -32.70
N VAL A 608 -56.81 19.13 -34.01
CA VAL A 608 -55.95 19.80 -35.01
C VAL A 608 -56.78 20.59 -36.05
N GLY A 609 -58.06 20.85 -35.74
CA GLY A 609 -58.97 21.58 -36.61
C GLY A 609 -60.39 21.02 -36.60
N GLY A 610 -61.28 21.64 -37.37
CA GLY A 610 -62.66 21.23 -37.49
C GLY A 610 -63.53 22.33 -38.09
N ILE A 611 -64.81 22.04 -38.27
CA ILE A 611 -65.80 23.00 -38.73
C ILE A 611 -66.81 23.18 -37.61
N THR A 612 -66.88 24.38 -37.04
CA THR A 612 -67.87 24.74 -36.02
C THR A 612 -69.07 25.44 -36.66
N LYS A 613 -70.10 25.76 -35.86
CA LYS A 613 -71.23 26.57 -36.34
C LYS A 613 -70.84 28.01 -36.73
N GLU A 614 -69.71 28.49 -36.22
CA GLU A 614 -69.20 29.84 -36.48
C GLU A 614 -68.20 29.89 -37.65
N GLY A 615 -67.88 28.74 -38.26
CA GLY A 615 -66.94 28.61 -39.37
C GLY A 615 -65.82 27.60 -39.08
N ASP A 616 -64.85 27.54 -40.00
CA ASP A 616 -63.66 26.71 -39.89
C ASP A 616 -62.80 27.17 -38.70
N PHE A 617 -62.31 26.19 -37.94
CA PHE A 617 -61.48 26.37 -36.74
C PHE A 617 -60.03 26.67 -37.08
#